data_AF-A0A2V8LYD6-F1
#
_entry.id   AF-A0A2V8LYD6-F1
#
_cell.length_a   1.000
_cell.length_b   1.000
_cell.length_c   1.000
_cell.angle_alpha   90.00
_cell.angle_beta   90.00
_cell.angle_gamma   90.00
#
_symmetry.space_group_name_H-M   'P 1'
#
loop_
_entity.id
_entity.type
_entity.pdbx_description
1 polymer ?
#
loop_
_entity_poly.entity_id
_entity_poly.type
_entity_poly.pdbx_seq_one_letter_code
_entity_poly.pdbx_strand_id
1 'polypeptide(L)'
;MRVALFLLLVAALLIHGPTTATLRAQEGGSAAASALDYEFFKTKVQPIFLAKRDGHTRCVSCHSKGTPMRLEALSPGATTWSEEQSRKNFQVVRARVTARNLQQSKLLVHPLLADGGGDFYHSGGKHWNSFLDPEWQTLANWVCGRKANEKLVEYTGSCVEE
;
A
#
# COMPACT_ATOMS: atom_id res chain seq x y z
N MET A 1 62.67 -33.57 -53.14
CA MET A 1 61.87 -34.30 -54.15
C MET A 1 60.43 -34.38 -53.67
N ARG A 2 59.51 -33.82 -54.47
CA ARG A 2 58.10 -34.21 -54.75
C ARG A 2 57.64 -35.51 -54.03
N VAL A 3 56.47 -35.71 -53.42
CA VAL A 3 55.02 -35.54 -53.73
C VAL A 3 54.32 -35.92 -52.38
N ALA A 4 53.25 -35.33 -51.88
CA ALA A 4 51.88 -35.54 -52.34
C ALA A 4 50.89 -34.58 -51.67
N LEU A 5 50.11 -33.94 -52.53
CA LEU A 5 48.90 -33.20 -52.25
C LEU A 5 47.73 -34.20 -52.29
N PHE A 6 46.94 -34.32 -51.23
CA PHE A 6 45.55 -34.76 -51.35
C PHE A 6 44.67 -33.93 -50.42
N LEU A 7 43.91 -33.04 -51.07
CA LEU A 7 42.80 -32.27 -50.56
C LEU A 7 41.64 -33.21 -50.20
N LEU A 8 41.07 -33.04 -49.01
CA LEU A 8 39.67 -33.38 -48.74
C LEU A 8 39.02 -32.21 -48.00
N LEU A 9 38.30 -31.39 -48.77
CA LEU A 9 37.33 -30.41 -48.29
C LEU A 9 36.09 -31.17 -47.82
N VAL A 10 35.83 -31.19 -46.51
CA VAL A 10 34.53 -31.60 -45.98
C VAL A 10 33.72 -30.33 -45.75
N ALA A 11 32.82 -30.02 -46.68
CA ALA A 11 31.81 -28.98 -46.51
C ALA A 11 30.72 -29.50 -45.56
N ALA A 12 30.78 -29.10 -44.29
CA ALA A 12 29.67 -29.31 -43.36
C ALA A 12 28.62 -28.22 -43.60
N LEU A 13 27.57 -28.56 -44.36
CA LEU A 13 26.40 -27.71 -44.58
C LEU A 13 25.58 -27.67 -43.28
N LEU A 14 25.81 -26.65 -42.45
CA LEU A 14 24.98 -26.39 -41.27
C LEU A 14 23.63 -25.81 -41.74
N ILE A 15 22.61 -26.66 -41.69
CA ILE A 15 21.21 -26.29 -41.90
C ILE A 15 20.81 -25.34 -40.76
N HIS A 16 20.72 -24.05 -41.05
CA HIS A 16 20.21 -23.06 -40.11
C HIS A 16 18.67 -23.11 -40.16
N GLY A 17 18.07 -23.87 -39.25
CA GLY A 17 16.62 -23.76 -38.98
C GLY A 17 16.33 -22.42 -38.28
N PRO A 18 15.22 -21.73 -38.59
CA PRO A 18 14.84 -20.54 -37.85
C PRO A 18 14.39 -20.96 -36.44
N THR A 19 15.23 -20.71 -35.44
CA THR A 19 14.79 -20.66 -34.04
C THR A 19 13.80 -19.52 -33.89
N THR A 20 12.51 -19.83 -34.03
CA THR A 20 11.45 -18.98 -33.51
C THR A 20 11.52 -19.07 -31.99
N ALA A 21 12.28 -18.16 -31.39
CA ALA A 21 12.17 -17.89 -29.97
C ALA A 21 10.74 -17.37 -29.72
N THR A 22 9.85 -18.27 -29.31
CA THR A 22 8.59 -17.86 -28.71
C THR A 22 8.96 -17.10 -27.43
N LEU A 23 8.88 -15.78 -27.47
CA LEU A 23 8.71 -15.00 -26.25
C LEU A 23 7.46 -15.56 -25.60
N ARG A 24 7.63 -16.44 -24.60
CA ARG A 24 6.63 -16.51 -23.54
C ARG A 24 6.57 -15.10 -23.00
N ALA A 25 5.47 -14.40 -23.29
CA ALA A 25 5.05 -13.28 -22.50
C ALA A 25 5.01 -13.81 -21.07
N GLN A 26 6.07 -13.52 -20.33
CA GLN A 26 6.04 -13.66 -18.91
C GLN A 26 4.99 -12.63 -18.50
N GLU A 27 3.77 -13.10 -18.25
CA GLU A 27 2.88 -12.49 -17.28
C GLU A 27 3.57 -12.60 -15.91
N GLY A 28 4.74 -11.97 -15.81
CA GLY A 28 5.16 -11.35 -14.58
C GLY A 28 4.09 -10.31 -14.36
N GLY A 29 3.04 -10.71 -13.64
CA GLY A 29 2.27 -9.79 -12.85
C GLY A 29 3.27 -9.00 -12.03
N SER A 30 3.75 -7.90 -12.60
CA SER A 30 3.92 -6.70 -11.84
C SER A 30 2.52 -6.44 -11.32
N ALA A 31 2.20 -7.07 -10.20
CA ALA A 31 1.18 -6.61 -9.30
C ALA A 31 1.66 -5.21 -8.92
N ALA A 32 1.39 -4.24 -9.80
CA ALA A 32 1.47 -2.83 -9.51
C ALA A 32 0.74 -2.73 -8.18
N ALA A 33 1.52 -2.55 -7.10
CA ALA A 33 1.12 -2.82 -5.73
C ALA A 33 -0.36 -2.49 -5.59
N SER A 34 -1.21 -3.53 -5.47
CA SER A 34 -2.64 -3.44 -5.79
C SER A 34 -3.19 -2.12 -5.28
N ALA A 35 -3.64 -1.25 -6.18
CA ALA A 35 -4.04 0.10 -5.81
C ALA A 35 -4.95 0.03 -4.58
N LEU A 36 -4.64 0.85 -3.56
CA LEU A 36 -5.40 0.91 -2.31
C LEU A 36 -6.90 1.00 -2.62
N ASP A 37 -7.69 0.19 -1.93
CA ASP A 37 -9.12 0.04 -2.24
C ASP A 37 -9.92 1.24 -1.73
N TYR A 38 -10.64 1.92 -2.62
CA TYR A 38 -11.42 3.10 -2.25
C TYR A 38 -12.63 2.75 -1.39
N GLU A 39 -13.33 1.65 -1.67
CA GLU A 39 -14.50 1.27 -0.89
C GLU A 39 -14.09 0.83 0.52
N PHE A 40 -12.98 0.11 0.68
CA PHE A 40 -12.38 -0.18 1.99
C PHE A 40 -12.04 1.13 2.70
N PHE A 41 -11.41 2.08 2.00
CA PHE A 41 -11.10 3.38 2.59
C PHE A 41 -12.36 4.07 3.11
N LYS A 42 -13.38 4.26 2.26
CA LYS A 42 -14.59 5.00 2.59
C LYS A 42 -15.38 4.36 3.74
N THR A 43 -15.44 3.04 3.77
CA THR A 43 -16.31 2.30 4.71
C THR A 43 -15.61 1.88 6.00
N LYS A 44 -14.28 1.69 6.00
CA LYS A 44 -13.54 1.17 7.16
C LYS A 44 -12.46 2.12 7.68
N VAL A 45 -11.71 2.79 6.80
CA VAL A 45 -10.62 3.71 7.20
C VAL A 45 -11.14 5.09 7.55
N GLN A 46 -11.91 5.72 6.67
CA GLN A 46 -12.36 7.09 6.81
C GLN A 46 -13.14 7.35 8.11
N PRO A 47 -14.03 6.45 8.59
CA PRO A 47 -14.73 6.65 9.85
C PRO A 47 -13.79 6.81 11.07
N ILE A 48 -12.60 6.20 11.05
CA ILE A 48 -11.61 6.28 12.13
C ILE A 48 -11.20 7.74 12.39
N PHE A 49 -11.16 8.58 11.35
CA PHE A 49 -10.80 10.00 11.47
C PHE A 49 -11.86 10.86 12.15
N LEU A 50 -13.11 10.39 12.21
CA LEU A 50 -14.24 11.05 12.87
C LEU A 50 -14.54 10.47 14.25
N ALA A 51 -14.08 9.24 14.53
CA ALA A 51 -14.36 8.55 15.78
C ALA A 51 -13.85 9.36 16.98
N LYS A 52 -14.73 9.54 17.98
CA LYS A 52 -14.40 10.10 19.28
C LYS A 52 -13.93 8.98 20.19
N ARG A 53 -12.83 9.20 20.90
CA ARG A 53 -12.25 8.27 21.87
C ARG A 53 -11.97 9.03 23.16
N ASP A 54 -12.16 8.40 24.30
CA ASP A 54 -11.86 9.04 25.58
C ASP A 54 -10.36 9.34 25.67
N GLY A 55 -10.03 10.52 26.20
CA GLY A 55 -8.65 11.01 26.27
C GLY A 55 -8.03 11.48 24.95
N HIS A 56 -8.72 11.35 23.80
CA HIS A 56 -8.14 11.69 22.49
C HIS A 56 -8.98 12.70 21.71
N THR A 57 -8.30 13.68 21.11
CA THR A 57 -8.91 14.56 20.12
C THR A 57 -9.22 13.76 18.84
N ARG A 58 -10.32 14.06 18.14
CA ARG A 58 -10.60 13.41 16.84
C ARG A 58 -9.58 13.85 15.80
N CYS A 59 -9.14 12.95 14.92
CA CYS A 59 -8.14 13.27 13.89
C CYS A 59 -8.59 14.47 13.03
N VAL A 60 -9.87 14.49 12.61
CA VAL A 60 -10.44 15.58 11.79
C VAL A 60 -10.36 16.95 12.43
N SER A 61 -10.32 17.05 13.77
CA SER A 61 -10.31 18.34 14.48
C SER A 61 -9.07 19.18 14.20
N CYS A 62 -7.94 18.52 13.91
CA CYS A 62 -6.70 19.17 13.50
C CYS A 62 -6.48 19.04 11.98
N HIS A 63 -6.77 17.87 11.41
CA HIS A 63 -6.48 17.57 10.01
C HIS A 63 -7.37 18.30 8.99
N SER A 64 -8.49 18.91 9.41
CA SER A 64 -9.30 19.79 8.53
C SER A 64 -8.81 21.24 8.49
N LYS A 65 -7.89 21.64 9.38
CA LYS A 65 -7.52 23.04 9.58
C LYS A 65 -6.22 23.46 8.90
N GLY A 66 -5.19 22.61 8.87
CA GLY A 66 -3.90 23.05 8.28
C GLY A 66 -2.69 22.12 8.39
N THR A 67 -2.86 20.82 8.66
CA THR A 67 -1.72 19.88 8.67
C THR A 67 -1.33 19.46 7.24
N PRO A 68 -0.11 18.92 7.00
CA PRO A 68 0.28 18.39 5.69
C PRO A 68 -0.64 17.30 5.14
N MET A 69 -1.28 16.49 5.99
CA MET A 69 -2.39 15.60 5.61
C MET A 69 -3.71 16.35 5.83
N ARG A 70 -4.20 17.07 4.82
CA ARG A 70 -5.39 17.93 4.95
C ARG A 70 -6.67 17.23 4.50
N LEU A 71 -7.50 16.84 5.45
CA LEU A 71 -8.84 16.29 5.17
C LEU A 71 -9.81 17.42 4.82
N GLU A 72 -10.82 17.10 4.02
CA GLU A 72 -11.94 17.99 3.76
C GLU A 72 -12.68 18.29 5.07
N ALA A 73 -13.15 19.53 5.23
CA ALA A 73 -14.06 19.87 6.32
C ALA A 73 -15.42 19.20 6.09
N LEU A 74 -16.08 18.77 7.17
CA LEU A 74 -17.47 18.31 7.08
C LEU A 74 -18.39 19.46 6.69
N SER A 75 -19.36 19.18 5.83
CA SER A 75 -20.42 20.13 5.53
C SER A 75 -21.23 20.47 6.80
N PRO A 76 -21.82 21.67 6.91
CA PRO A 76 -22.59 22.06 8.08
C PRO A 76 -23.67 21.02 8.44
N GLY A 77 -23.69 20.58 9.71
CA GLY A 77 -24.65 19.59 10.21
C GLY A 77 -24.38 18.13 9.80
N ALA A 78 -23.39 17.86 8.94
CA ALA A 78 -23.07 16.50 8.51
C ALA A 78 -22.32 15.71 9.60
N THR A 79 -22.67 14.44 9.76
CA THR A 79 -21.98 13.49 10.65
C THR A 79 -20.90 12.68 9.92
N THR A 80 -20.88 12.74 8.59
CA THR A 80 -19.89 12.07 7.72
C THR A 80 -19.68 12.90 6.44
N TRP A 81 -18.64 12.56 5.68
CA TRP A 81 -18.30 13.22 4.42
C TRP A 81 -19.21 12.77 3.26
N SER A 82 -19.46 13.66 2.31
CA SER A 82 -20.08 13.32 1.03
C SER A 82 -19.17 12.40 0.19
N GLU A 83 -19.70 11.80 -0.88
CA GLU A 83 -18.88 11.00 -1.82
C GLU A 83 -17.75 11.83 -2.43
N GLU A 84 -18.02 13.09 -2.81
CA GLU A 84 -17.00 13.99 -3.37
C GLU A 84 -15.89 14.28 -2.35
N GLN A 85 -16.27 14.62 -1.11
CA GLN A 85 -15.31 14.85 -0.02
C GLN A 85 -14.50 13.58 0.29
N SER A 86 -15.14 12.41 0.25
CA SER A 86 -14.49 11.12 0.50
C SER A 86 -13.45 10.79 -0.57
N ARG A 87 -13.72 11.10 -1.85
CA ARG A 87 -12.74 10.96 -2.94
C ARG A 87 -11.52 11.86 -2.75
N LYS A 88 -11.71 13.11 -2.31
CA LYS A 88 -10.63 14.04 -1.99
C LYS A 88 -9.79 13.53 -0.81
N ASN A 89 -10.46 13.11 0.27
CA ASN A 89 -9.80 12.52 1.43
C ASN A 89 -8.97 11.28 1.05
N PHE A 90 -9.49 10.40 0.19
CA PHE A 90 -8.74 9.23 -0.28
C PHE A 90 -7.42 9.61 -0.95
N GLN A 91 -7.40 10.65 -1.81
CA GLN A 91 -6.16 11.09 -2.47
C GLN A 91 -5.15 11.67 -1.46
N VAL A 92 -5.62 12.37 -0.44
CA VAL A 92 -4.75 12.92 0.60
C VAL A 92 -4.17 11.82 1.50
N VAL A 93 -5.00 10.87 1.91
CA VAL A 93 -4.60 9.81 2.84
C VAL A 93 -3.72 8.77 2.17
N ARG A 94 -4.00 8.40 0.91
CA ARG A 94 -3.16 7.45 0.16
C ARG A 94 -1.72 7.93 -0.01
N ALA A 95 -1.49 9.24 -0.05
CA ALA A 95 -0.16 9.83 -0.11
C ALA A 95 0.65 9.66 1.19
N ARG A 96 0.04 9.10 2.25
CA ARG A 96 0.67 8.77 3.53
C ARG A 96 0.91 7.28 3.71
N VAL A 97 0.72 6.51 2.64
CA VAL A 97 0.86 5.06 2.61
C VAL A 97 1.95 4.66 1.62
N THR A 98 2.84 3.79 2.08
CA THR A 98 3.71 3.00 1.23
C THR A 98 3.05 1.63 1.09
N ALA A 99 2.52 1.32 -0.09
CA ALA A 99 1.71 0.13 -0.31
C ALA A 99 2.47 -1.14 0.10
N ARG A 100 1.78 -2.01 0.85
CA ARG A 100 2.32 -3.27 1.41
C ARG A 100 3.53 -3.12 2.34
N ASN A 101 3.79 -1.91 2.86
CA ASN A 101 4.85 -1.67 3.83
C ASN A 101 4.32 -0.92 5.05
N LEU A 102 4.16 -1.64 6.16
CA LEU A 102 3.58 -1.10 7.39
C LEU A 102 4.50 -0.05 8.04
N GLN A 103 5.80 -0.33 8.13
CA GLN A 103 6.78 0.49 8.84
C GLN A 103 7.14 1.80 8.09
N GLN A 104 6.99 1.82 6.77
CA GLN A 104 7.21 3.05 5.97
C GLN A 104 5.93 3.86 5.78
N SER A 105 4.76 3.32 6.13
CA SER A 105 3.49 4.03 6.02
C SER A 105 3.28 4.99 7.18
N LYS A 106 3.46 6.29 6.93
CA LYS A 106 3.26 7.35 7.95
C LYS A 106 1.86 7.36 8.56
N LEU A 107 0.85 6.92 7.82
CA LEU A 107 -0.50 6.72 8.33
C LEU A 107 -0.56 5.79 9.57
N LEU A 108 0.32 4.79 9.63
CA LEU A 108 0.37 3.81 10.71
C LEU A 108 1.35 4.20 11.83
N VAL A 109 2.49 4.78 11.46
CA VAL A 109 3.61 5.02 12.38
C VAL A 109 3.45 6.33 13.18
N HIS A 110 2.96 7.38 12.54
CA HIS A 110 2.92 8.70 13.16
C HIS A 110 1.99 8.79 14.39
N PRO A 111 0.76 8.27 14.37
CA PRO A 111 -0.13 8.29 15.53
C PRO A 111 0.09 7.13 16.53
N LEU A 112 0.98 6.17 16.27
CA LEU A 112 1.25 5.03 17.15
C LEU A 112 2.23 5.42 18.28
N LEU A 113 2.05 4.90 19.50
CA LEU A 113 3.03 5.06 20.58
C LEU A 113 4.41 4.54 20.16
N ALA A 114 5.48 5.19 20.63
CA ALA A 114 6.85 4.83 20.28
C ALA A 114 7.20 3.38 20.66
N ASP A 115 6.80 2.94 21.86
CA ASP A 115 7.00 1.56 22.35
C ASP A 115 6.27 0.52 21.48
N GLY A 116 5.20 0.92 20.78
CA GLY A 116 4.47 0.09 19.82
C GLY A 116 5.08 0.09 18.41
N GLY A 117 6.17 0.83 18.16
CA GLY A 117 6.80 0.98 16.84
C GLY A 117 6.45 2.29 16.12
N GLY A 118 5.83 3.25 16.80
CA GLY A 118 5.56 4.58 16.27
C GLY A 118 6.77 5.50 16.26
N ASP A 119 6.64 6.68 15.63
CA ASP A 119 7.69 7.70 15.68
C ASP A 119 7.64 8.54 16.98
N PHE A 120 8.60 9.44 17.16
CA PHE A 120 8.77 10.17 18.42
C PHE A 120 7.60 11.11 18.78
N TYR A 121 6.99 11.77 17.79
CA TYR A 121 6.08 12.89 18.07
C TYR A 121 4.93 13.00 17.07
N HIS A 122 3.72 13.21 17.59
CA HIS A 122 2.55 13.64 16.83
C HIS A 122 1.78 14.69 17.62
N SER A 123 1.60 15.88 17.04
CA SER A 123 1.02 17.05 17.71
C SER A 123 -0.42 16.81 18.24
N GLY A 124 -1.19 15.96 17.54
CA GLY A 124 -2.54 15.56 17.97
C GLY A 124 -2.57 14.52 19.09
N GLY A 125 -1.41 14.06 19.57
CA GLY A 125 -1.26 12.95 20.50
C GLY A 125 -1.09 11.61 19.80
N LYS A 126 -0.69 10.59 20.55
CA LYS A 126 -0.65 9.20 20.07
C LYS A 126 -2.03 8.57 20.31
N HIS A 127 -2.56 7.84 19.33
CA HIS A 127 -3.94 7.33 19.31
C HIS A 127 -4.04 5.83 19.56
N TRP A 128 -2.95 5.10 19.35
CA TRP A 128 -2.90 3.65 19.55
C TRP A 128 -1.68 3.30 20.38
N ASN A 129 -1.84 2.36 21.29
CA ASN A 129 -0.76 1.95 22.19
C ASN A 129 0.13 0.89 21.54
N SER A 130 -0.43 0.12 20.62
CA SER A 130 0.20 -1.02 19.99
C SER A 130 -0.27 -1.19 18.54
N PHE A 131 0.48 -1.95 17.75
CA PHE A 131 0.01 -2.38 16.43
C PHE A 131 -1.17 -3.36 16.52
N LEU A 132 -1.48 -3.92 17.70
CA LEU A 132 -2.61 -4.83 17.90
C LEU A 132 -3.94 -4.09 18.12
N ASP A 133 -3.92 -2.75 18.24
CA ASP A 133 -5.14 -1.96 18.37
C ASP A 133 -6.08 -2.20 17.16
N PRO A 134 -7.38 -2.48 17.37
CA PRO A 134 -8.29 -2.90 16.28
C PRO A 134 -8.38 -1.90 15.11
N GLU A 135 -8.33 -0.61 15.40
CA GLU A 135 -8.33 0.44 14.38
C GLU A 135 -7.00 0.52 13.65
N TRP A 136 -5.88 0.32 14.35
CA TRP A 136 -4.58 0.19 13.71
C TRP A 136 -4.56 -0.98 12.74
N GLN A 137 -5.08 -2.15 13.15
CA GLN A 137 -5.23 -3.32 12.30
C GLN A 137 -6.14 -3.05 11.10
N THR A 138 -7.22 -2.29 11.27
CA THR A 138 -8.08 -1.88 10.14
C THR A 138 -7.29 -1.06 9.11
N LEU A 139 -6.47 -0.12 9.55
CA LEU A 139 -5.60 0.66 8.67
C LEU A 139 -4.52 -0.22 8.00
N ALA A 140 -3.90 -1.12 8.76
CA ALA A 140 -2.88 -2.03 8.27
C ALA A 140 -3.41 -2.93 7.15
N ASN A 141 -4.63 -3.47 7.30
CA ASN A 141 -5.29 -4.24 6.25
C ASN A 141 -5.46 -3.45 4.96
N TRP A 142 -5.85 -2.19 5.06
CA TRP A 142 -5.92 -1.32 3.89
C TRP A 142 -4.54 -1.09 3.25
N VAL A 143 -3.52 -0.78 4.06
CA VAL A 143 -2.13 -0.60 3.61
C VAL A 143 -1.59 -1.87 2.92
N CYS A 144 -1.96 -3.05 3.41
CA CYS A 144 -1.60 -4.34 2.84
C CYS A 144 -2.42 -4.73 1.59
N GLY A 145 -3.38 -3.90 1.19
CA GLY A 145 -4.10 -4.04 -0.08
C GLY A 145 -5.45 -4.74 0.00
N ARG A 146 -5.95 -5.04 1.21
CA ARG A 146 -7.26 -5.69 1.38
C ARG A 146 -8.40 -4.89 0.74
N LYS A 147 -9.38 -5.63 0.24
CA LYS A 147 -10.60 -5.13 -0.39
C LYS A 147 -11.76 -5.09 0.60
N ALA A 148 -12.72 -4.20 0.36
CA ALA A 148 -13.82 -3.96 1.29
C ALA A 148 -14.60 -5.23 1.70
N ASN A 149 -14.73 -6.17 0.76
CA ASN A 149 -15.45 -7.45 0.91
C ASN A 149 -14.60 -8.57 1.53
N GLU A 150 -13.32 -8.34 1.80
CA GLU A 150 -12.45 -9.32 2.44
C GLU A 150 -12.51 -9.21 3.97
N LYS A 151 -12.31 -10.35 4.64
CA LYS A 151 -12.17 -10.40 6.09
C LYS A 151 -10.88 -9.71 6.50
N LEU A 152 -10.91 -8.99 7.62
CA LEU A 152 -9.69 -8.47 8.22
C LEU A 152 -8.86 -9.62 8.77
N VAL A 153 -7.54 -9.49 8.68
CA VAL A 153 -6.60 -10.35 9.40
C VAL A 153 -5.74 -9.51 10.31
N GLU A 154 -5.12 -10.13 11.28
CA GLU A 154 -4.11 -9.48 12.10
C GLU A 154 -2.76 -9.50 11.38
N TYR A 155 -2.06 -8.36 11.37
CA TYR A 155 -0.69 -8.25 10.86
C TYR A 155 0.29 -7.95 12.00
N THR A 156 1.33 -8.77 12.12
CA THR A 156 2.35 -8.74 13.18
C THR A 156 3.71 -8.22 12.66
N GLY A 157 3.67 -7.16 11.84
CA GLY A 157 4.88 -6.44 11.39
C GLY A 157 5.20 -6.55 9.90
N SER A 158 4.48 -7.40 9.15
CA SER A 158 4.55 -7.44 7.68
C SER A 158 3.16 -7.66 7.06
N CYS A 159 3.04 -7.44 5.75
CA CYS A 159 1.82 -7.74 4.99
C CYS A 159 1.76 -9.19 4.48
N VAL A 160 2.52 -10.08 5.10
CA VAL A 160 2.40 -11.53 4.90
C VAL A 160 1.38 -12.03 5.90
N GLU A 161 0.37 -12.76 5.43
CA GLU A 161 -0.57 -13.45 6.30
C GLU A 161 0.18 -14.61 6.96
N GLU A 162 0.20 -14.66 8.29
CA GLU A 162 0.71 -15.82 9.05
C GLU A 162 -0.35 -16.92 9.18
#